data_AF-A0AB33FXR0-F1
#
_entry.id   AF-A0AB33FXR0-F1
#
_cell.length_a   1.000
_cell.length_b   1.000
_cell.length_c   1.000
_cell.angle_alpha   90.00
_cell.angle_beta   90.00
_cell.angle_gamma   90.00
#
_symmetry.space_group_name_H-M   'P 1'
#
loop_
_entity.id
_entity.type
_entity.pdbx_description
1 polymer ?
#
loop_
_entity_poly.entity_id
_entity_poly.type
_entity_poly.pdbx_seq_one_letter_code
_entity_poly.pdbx_strand_id
1 'polypeptide(L)' 'MNWLKSFLVKFVKFVGRQTADLAESIVIGLFSIAAFVALFWFDEWWKSIAAAVAIFFAGFLVSLAIGWLRGER' A
#
# COMPACT_ATOMS: atom_id res chain seq x y z
N MET A 1 0.75 12.80 -36.24
CA MET A 1 0.95 13.47 -34.93
C MET A 1 -0.02 13.03 -33.83
N ASN A 2 -1.27 12.64 -34.14
CA ASN A 2 -2.24 12.22 -33.11
C ASN A 2 -1.94 10.86 -32.44
N TRP A 3 -1.32 9.93 -33.17
CA TRP A 3 -0.98 8.60 -32.64
C TRP A 3 0.11 8.65 -31.56
N LEU A 4 1.16 9.46 -31.77
CA LEU A 4 2.24 9.68 -30.80
C LEU A 4 1.74 10.28 -29.49
N LYS A 5 0.83 11.28 -29.54
CA LYS A 5 0.20 11.84 -28.34
C LYS A 5 -0.64 10.80 -27.60
N SER A 6 -1.43 10.00 -28.33
CA SER A 6 -2.25 8.92 -27.74
C SER A 6 -1.39 7.85 -27.07
N PHE A 7 -0.29 7.46 -27.72
CA PHE A 7 0.68 6.52 -27.18
C PHE A 7 1.36 7.05 -25.90
N LEU A 8 1.83 8.30 -25.91
CA LEU A 8 2.44 8.96 -24.75
C LEU A 8 1.49 9.02 -23.55
N VAL A 9 0.22 9.38 -23.76
CA VAL A 9 -0.78 9.43 -22.67
C VAL A 9 -1.04 8.03 -22.09
N LYS A 10 -1.14 7.00 -22.92
CA LYS A 10 -1.29 5.62 -22.46
C LYS A 10 -0.05 5.12 -21.72
N PHE A 11 1.14 5.44 -22.22
CA PHE A 11 2.40 5.05 -21.60
C PHE A 11 2.59 5.72 -20.24
N VAL A 12 2.34 7.03 -20.13
CA VAL A 12 2.39 7.75 -18.85
C VAL A 12 1.39 7.18 -17.85
N LYS A 13 0.17 6.86 -18.29
CA LYS A 13 -0.81 6.18 -17.43
C LYS A 13 -0.36 4.79 -16.99
N PHE A 14 0.26 4.02 -17.89
CA PHE A 14 0.76 2.67 -17.59
C PHE A 14 1.90 2.70 -16.57
N VAL A 15 2.89 3.57 -16.80
CA VAL A 15 4.03 3.76 -15.89
C VAL A 15 3.53 4.26 -14.54
N GLY A 16 2.64 5.25 -14.51
CA GLY A 16 2.06 5.77 -13.27
C GLY A 16 1.29 4.72 -12.46
N ARG A 17 0.64 3.78 -13.13
CA ARG A 17 -0.07 2.67 -12.48
C ARG A 17 0.91 1.65 -11.90
N GLN A 18 1.93 1.26 -12.66
CA GLN A 18 2.98 0.36 -12.18
C GLN A 18 3.77 0.92 -11.00
N THR A 19 4.11 2.21 -11.00
CA THR A 19 4.79 2.83 -9.85
C THR A 19 3.88 2.90 -8.63
N ALA A 20 2.58 3.14 -8.81
CA ALA A 20 1.62 3.11 -7.72
C ALA A 20 1.45 1.70 -7.14
N ASP A 21 1.37 0.66 -7.98
CA ASP A 21 1.36 -0.75 -7.56
C ASP A 21 2.62 -1.12 -6.76
N LEU A 22 3.80 -0.70 -7.24
CA LEU A 22 5.06 -0.95 -6.57
C LEU A 22 5.11 -0.26 -5.20
N ALA A 23 4.70 1.01 -5.14
CA ALA A 23 4.65 1.78 -3.91
C ALA A 23 3.67 1.15 -2.90
N GLU A 24 2.50 0.73 -3.36
CA GLU A 24 1.51 0.06 -2.53
C GLU A 24 2.04 -1.26 -1.96
N SER A 25 2.71 -2.08 -2.78
CA SER A 25 3.33 -3.33 -2.35
C SER A 25 4.41 -3.09 -1.28
N ILE A 26 5.26 -2.07 -1.46
CA ILE A 26 6.28 -1.69 -0.47
C ILE A 26 5.63 -1.27 0.84
N VAL A 27 4.60 -0.43 0.77
CA VAL A 27 3.87 0.06 1.96
C VAL A 27 3.22 -1.10 2.70
N ILE A 28 2.49 -1.98 2.03
CA ILE A 28 1.85 -3.16 2.64
C ILE A 28 2.92 -4.07 3.27
N GLY A 29 4.05 -4.26 2.58
CA GLY A 29 5.18 -5.03 3.10
C GLY A 29 5.73 -4.45 4.40
N LEU A 30 5.96 -3.13 4.46
CA LEU A 30 6.43 -2.45 5.67
C LEU A 30 5.42 -2.58 6.82
N PHE A 31 4.13 -2.37 6.57
CA PHE A 31 3.09 -2.53 7.59
C PHE A 31 2.98 -3.98 8.08
N SER A 32 3.15 -4.96 7.19
CA SER A 32 3.13 -6.38 7.55
C SER A 32 4.33 -6.75 8.44
N ILE A 33 5.53 -6.29 8.09
CA ILE A 33 6.73 -6.48 8.92
C ILE A 33 6.55 -5.79 10.27
N ALA A 34 6.06 -4.55 10.30
CA ALA A 34 5.82 -3.81 11.54
C ALA A 34 4.77 -4.50 12.43
N ALA A 35 3.68 -5.01 11.84
CA ALA A 35 2.66 -5.76 12.57
C ALA A 35 3.22 -7.06 13.16
N PHE A 36 4.09 -7.75 12.41
CA PHE A 36 4.77 -8.95 12.90
C PHE A 36 5.74 -8.64 14.05
N VAL A 37 6.53 -7.56 13.93
CA VAL A 37 7.44 -7.12 15.00
C VAL A 37 6.67 -6.73 16.27
N ALA A 38 5.51 -6.06 16.11
CA ALA A 38 4.66 -5.67 17.23
C ALA A 38 4.16 -6.84 18.07
N LEU A 39 4.07 -8.06 17.51
CA LEU A 39 3.70 -9.26 18.27
C LEU A 39 4.72 -9.62 19.37
N PHE A 40 5.97 -9.17 19.24
CA PHE A 40 7.07 -9.48 20.16
C PHE A 40 7.58 -8.25 20.92
N TRP A 41 6.96 -7.09 20.72
CA TRP A 41 7.46 -5.82 21.25
C TRP A 41 7.01 -5.54 22.69
N PHE A 42 5.85 -6.03 23.10
CA PHE A 42 5.30 -5.80 24.44
C PHE A 42 5.34 -7.07 25.28
N ASP A 43 5.56 -6.89 26.59
CA ASP A 43 5.56 -7.97 27.57
C ASP A 43 4.17 -8.60 27.72
N GLU A 44 3.10 -7.80 27.63
CA GLU A 44 1.74 -8.32 27.71
C GLU A 44 1.22 -8.75 26.33
N TRP A 45 0.88 -10.04 26.23
CA TRP A 45 0.40 -10.67 24.99
C TRP A 45 -0.79 -9.93 24.33
N TRP A 46 -1.72 -9.40 25.13
CA TRP A 46 -2.89 -8.68 24.61
C TRP A 46 -2.52 -7.32 23.99
N LYS A 47 -1.48 -6.63 24.50
CA LYS A 47 -0.99 -5.38 23.90
C LYS A 47 -0.30 -5.65 22.58
N SER A 48 0.51 -6.70 22.52
CA SER A 48 1.17 -7.15 21.29
C SER A 48 0.16 -7.49 20.19
N ILE A 49 -0.92 -8.22 20.52
CA ILE A 49 -2.00 -8.50 19.57
C ILE A 49 -2.71 -7.22 19.14
N ALA A 50 -3.08 -6.35 20.08
CA ALA A 50 -3.77 -5.10 19.77
C ALA A 50 -2.94 -4.20 18.86
N ALA A 51 -1.63 -4.09 19.12
CA ALA A 51 -0.70 -3.32 18.30
C ALA A 51 -0.53 -3.92 16.89
N ALA A 52 -0.36 -5.24 16.79
CA ALA A 52 -0.26 -5.92 15.50
C ALA A 52 -1.51 -5.71 14.64
N VAL A 53 -2.70 -5.85 15.24
CA VAL A 53 -3.98 -5.62 14.56
C VAL A 53 -4.11 -4.16 14.13
N ALA A 54 -3.79 -3.20 15.01
CA ALA A 54 -3.87 -1.77 14.70
C ALA A 54 -2.95 -1.38 13.54
N ILE A 55 -1.71 -1.88 13.53
CA ILE A 55 -0.74 -1.63 12.46
C ILE A 55 -1.22 -2.26 11.15
N PHE A 56 -1.72 -3.50 11.19
CA PHE A 56 -2.26 -4.16 10.00
C PHE A 56 -3.45 -3.38 9.40
N PHE A 57 -4.38 -2.94 10.25
CA PHE A 57 -5.50 -2.10 9.82
C PHE A 57 -5.04 -0.76 9.24
N ALA A 58 -4.02 -0.13 9.81
CA ALA A 58 -3.44 1.08 9.25
C ALA A 58 -2.88 0.84 7.84
N GLY A 59 -2.14 -0.26 7.63
CA GLY A 59 -1.65 -0.65 6.30
C GLY A 59 -2.78 -0.90 5.30
N PHE A 60 -3.85 -1.58 5.73
CA PHE A 60 -5.06 -1.77 4.92
C PHE A 60 -5.72 -0.44 4.52
N LEU A 61 -5.85 0.51 5.45
CA LEU A 61 -6.42 1.83 5.16
C LEU A 61 -5.56 2.62 4.16
N VAL A 62 -4.24 2.53 4.26
CA VAL A 62 -3.33 3.19 3.31
C VAL A 62 -3.46 2.56 1.92
N SER A 63 -3.50 1.22 1.81
CA SER A 63 -3.77 0.53 0.54
C SER A 63 -5.13 0.94 -0.05
N LEU A 64 -6.18 1.02 0.78
CA LEU A 64 -7.49 1.48 0.34
C LEU A 64 -7.45 2.91 -0.19
N ALA A 65 -6.75 3.82 0.48
CA ALA A 65 -6.58 5.19 0.03
C ALA A 65 -5.83 5.28 -1.31
N ILE A 66 -4.78 4.47 -1.51
CA ILE A 66 -4.07 4.38 -2.80
C ILE A 66 -4.99 3.87 -3.91
N GLY A 67 -5.80 2.83 -3.62
CA GLY A 67 -6.80 2.30 -4.56
C GLY A 67 -7.85 3.34 -4.98
N TRP A 68 -8.33 4.16 -4.05
CA TRP A 68 -9.23 5.29 -4.32
C TRP A 68 -8.56 6.36 -5.18
N LEU A 69 -7.31 6.73 -4.89
CA LEU A 69 -6.56 7.72 -5.68
C LEU A 69 -6.31 7.25 -7.12
N ARG A 70 -6.24 5.93 -7.36
CA ARG A 70 -6.10 5.33 -8.69
C ARG A 70 -7.42 5.18 -9.44
N GLY A 71 -8.57 5.38 -8.78
CA GLY A 71 -9.90 5.14 -9.34
C GLY A 71 -10.17 3.65 -9.61
N GLU A 72 -9.54 2.75 -8.84
CA GLU A 72 -9.69 1.30 -8.98
C GLU A 72 -10.78 0.70 -8.10
N ARG A 73 -11.26 1.46 -7.10
CA ARG A 73 -12.32 1.08 -6.15
C ARG A 73 -13.24 2.25 -5.89
#